data_AF-A0A6V8L6W0-F1
#
_entry.id   AF-A0A6V8L6W0-F1
#
_cell.length_a   1.000
_cell.length_b   1.000
_cell.length_c   1.000
_cell.angle_alpha   90.00
_cell.angle_beta   90.00
_cell.angle_gamma   90.00
#
_symmetry.space_group_name_H-M   'P 1'
#
loop_
_entity.id
_entity.type
_entity.pdbx_description
1 polymer ?
#
loop_
_entity_poly.entity_id
_entity_poly.type
_entity_poly.pdbx_seq_one_letter_code
_entity_poly.pdbx_strand_id
1 'polypeptide(L)'
;MAYLNVTEIESAVAALAAAYPATAELIACPNATHESRQTHMLRVGASSGPAPEAILVLGGVHAREWVPPDALVSLAADLLEAYELGTGLRYGGKQFTADEVRRAMETVDLFVYPCVNPDGRHHSQTADPMWRKNRRPHPNGGGCVGVDINRNFDFLWDHLAKFAADSGVNTSANACDRNVYRGPSVASEPETRNVTWALDTYPRIQWLVDVHSAVPVILHSWGSDQNQTARPDQTFRNGAFDTVRGRANDTVYGEYIAAGDLNRCATISQRMNDAVKGVRGDDYGVEQAFGLYPTSGRATTSRSAGI
;
A
#
# COMPACT_ATOMS: atom_id res chain seq x y z
N MET A 1 22.40 -10.94 1.51
CA MET A 1 21.45 -11.82 0.79
C MET A 1 21.12 -11.16 -0.53
N ALA A 2 20.89 -11.94 -1.58
CA ALA A 2 20.30 -11.41 -2.81
C ALA A 2 18.81 -11.11 -2.58
N TYR A 3 18.26 -10.14 -3.30
CA TYR A 3 16.82 -9.86 -3.28
C TYR A 3 16.05 -10.95 -4.02
N LEU A 4 14.88 -11.32 -3.51
CA LEU A 4 14.03 -12.33 -4.15
C LEU A 4 13.57 -11.84 -5.53
N ASN A 5 13.62 -12.70 -6.53
CA ASN A 5 12.98 -12.43 -7.82
C ASN A 5 11.47 -12.74 -7.75
N VAL A 6 10.74 -12.40 -8.81
CA VAL A 6 9.28 -12.60 -8.87
C VAL A 6 8.88 -14.06 -8.66
N THR A 7 9.60 -15.02 -9.25
CA THR A 7 9.32 -16.45 -9.10
C THR A 7 9.58 -16.92 -7.68
N GLU A 8 10.62 -16.40 -7.02
CA GLU A 8 10.94 -16.73 -5.63
C GLU A 8 9.91 -16.15 -4.66
N ILE A 9 9.37 -14.95 -4.91
CA ILE A 9 8.30 -14.37 -4.09
C ILE A 9 7.01 -15.22 -4.20
N GLU A 10 6.58 -15.55 -5.42
CA GLU A 10 5.38 -16.34 -5.65
C GLU A 10 5.51 -17.77 -5.10
N SER A 11 6.69 -18.41 -5.26
CA SER A 11 6.91 -19.73 -4.69
C SER A 11 7.00 -19.70 -3.17
N ALA A 12 7.52 -18.63 -2.57
CA ALA A 12 7.58 -18.48 -1.12
C ALA A 12 6.19 -18.37 -0.49
N VAL A 13 5.28 -17.53 -1.02
CA VAL A 13 3.92 -17.44 -0.48
C VAL A 13 3.13 -18.74 -0.66
N ALA A 14 3.30 -19.43 -1.79
CA ALA A 14 2.69 -20.73 -2.01
C ALA A 14 3.24 -21.80 -1.05
N ALA A 15 4.55 -21.81 -0.81
CA ALA A 15 5.19 -22.72 0.13
C ALA A 15 4.74 -22.46 1.57
N LEU A 16 4.61 -21.20 1.99
CA LEU A 16 4.09 -20.85 3.32
C LEU A 16 2.65 -21.35 3.52
N ALA A 17 1.77 -21.13 2.55
CA ALA A 17 0.39 -21.64 2.62
C ALA A 17 0.34 -23.18 2.71
N ALA A 18 1.21 -23.87 1.97
CA ALA A 18 1.29 -25.33 2.00
C ALA A 18 1.88 -25.87 3.31
N ALA A 19 2.85 -25.17 3.90
CA ALA A 19 3.51 -25.57 5.14
C ALA A 19 2.65 -25.32 6.39
N TYR A 20 1.83 -24.27 6.37
CA TYR A 20 1.00 -23.85 7.50
C TYR A 20 -0.51 -23.80 7.16
N PRO A 21 -1.12 -24.89 6.67
CA PRO A 21 -2.48 -24.87 6.12
C PRO A 21 -3.58 -24.55 7.15
N ALA A 22 -3.26 -24.61 8.45
CA ALA A 22 -4.19 -24.24 9.52
C ALA A 22 -4.22 -22.72 9.79
N THR A 23 -3.17 -21.99 9.43
CA THR A 23 -2.97 -20.57 9.77
C THR A 23 -2.61 -19.70 8.57
N ALA A 24 -2.52 -20.29 7.38
CA ALA A 24 -2.21 -19.62 6.13
C ALA A 24 -3.13 -20.09 4.98
N GLU A 25 -3.56 -19.15 4.16
CA GLU A 25 -4.37 -19.39 2.96
C GLU A 25 -3.80 -18.62 1.76
N LEU A 26 -3.54 -19.33 0.66
CA LEU A 26 -3.11 -18.73 -0.59
C LEU A 26 -4.32 -18.24 -1.38
N ILE A 27 -4.35 -16.96 -1.71
CA ILE A 27 -5.46 -16.31 -2.39
C ILE A 27 -4.99 -15.85 -3.77
N ALA A 28 -5.56 -16.44 -4.83
CA ALA A 28 -5.27 -16.02 -6.20
C ALA A 28 -5.97 -14.70 -6.53
N CYS A 29 -5.21 -13.72 -7.03
CA CYS A 29 -5.76 -12.45 -7.48
C CYS A 29 -6.45 -12.61 -8.85
N PRO A 30 -7.65 -12.08 -9.10
CA PRO A 30 -8.41 -12.44 -10.30
C PRO A 30 -7.87 -11.84 -11.61
N ASN A 31 -6.97 -10.85 -11.54
CA ASN A 31 -6.45 -10.17 -12.73
C ASN A 31 -4.98 -10.51 -12.95
N ALA A 32 -4.67 -11.19 -14.06
CA ALA A 32 -3.30 -11.34 -14.51
C ALA A 32 -2.71 -9.99 -14.97
N THR A 33 -1.40 -9.84 -14.82
CA THR A 33 -0.68 -8.63 -15.23
C THR A 33 -0.61 -8.48 -16.76
N HIS A 34 -0.04 -7.36 -17.24
CA HIS A 34 0.11 -7.12 -18.69
C HIS A 34 1.06 -8.11 -19.37
N GLU A 35 2.00 -8.69 -18.63
CA GLU A 35 2.86 -9.78 -19.10
C GLU A 35 2.34 -11.16 -18.64
N SER A 36 1.04 -11.28 -18.35
CA SER A 36 0.33 -12.53 -18.06
C SER A 36 0.79 -13.26 -16.80
N ARG A 37 1.32 -12.56 -15.79
CA ARG A 37 1.66 -13.16 -14.50
C ARG A 37 0.43 -13.22 -13.61
N GLN A 38 0.15 -14.42 -13.10
CA GLN A 38 -0.78 -14.63 -12.00
C GLN A 38 -0.08 -14.28 -10.68
N THR A 39 -0.75 -13.53 -9.81
CA THR A 39 -0.24 -13.13 -8.50
C THR A 39 -1.10 -13.66 -7.38
N HIS A 40 -0.50 -13.79 -6.19
CA HIS A 40 -1.18 -14.27 -5.00
C HIS A 40 -0.98 -13.35 -3.80
N MET A 41 -2.01 -13.33 -2.94
CA MET A 41 -1.93 -12.86 -1.57
C MET A 41 -1.82 -14.06 -0.63
N LEU A 42 -1.24 -13.85 0.53
CA LEU A 42 -1.22 -14.82 1.63
C LEU A 42 -2.04 -14.24 2.79
N ARG A 43 -3.15 -14.88 3.13
CA ARG A 43 -3.86 -14.58 4.39
C ARG A 43 -3.20 -15.36 5.51
N VAL A 44 -2.74 -14.66 6.54
CA VAL A 44 -2.05 -15.19 7.73
C VAL A 44 -2.92 -14.88 8.94
N GLY A 45 -3.34 -15.90 9.67
CA GLY A 45 -4.20 -15.75 10.85
C GLY A 45 -4.69 -17.10 11.39
N ALA A 46 -4.91 -17.18 12.70
CA ALA A 46 -5.24 -18.40 13.42
C ALA A 46 -6.62 -18.35 14.11
N SER A 47 -7.45 -17.35 13.81
CA SER A 47 -8.78 -17.24 14.38
C SER A 47 -9.64 -18.45 14.01
N SER A 48 -10.37 -19.01 14.99
CA SER A 48 -11.28 -20.17 14.84
C SER A 48 -12.54 -19.89 14.00
N GLY A 49 -12.56 -18.73 13.34
CA GLY A 49 -13.58 -18.18 12.46
C GLY A 49 -12.98 -16.93 11.79
N PRO A 50 -13.76 -16.12 11.07
CA PRO A 50 -13.24 -14.87 10.52
C PRO A 50 -12.80 -13.93 11.65
N ALA A 51 -11.56 -13.44 11.63
CA ALA A 51 -11.09 -12.47 12.61
C ALA A 51 -11.98 -11.21 12.59
N PRO A 52 -12.21 -10.55 13.73
CA PRO A 52 -13.06 -9.35 13.79
C PRO A 52 -12.53 -8.22 12.90
N GLU A 53 -11.22 -8.14 12.73
CA GLU A 53 -10.54 -7.15 11.88
C GLU A 53 -9.49 -7.82 11.00
N ALA A 54 -9.30 -7.28 9.81
CA ALA A 54 -8.24 -7.66 8.90
C ALA A 54 -7.43 -6.43 8.44
N ILE A 55 -6.17 -6.68 8.10
CA ILE A 55 -5.23 -5.68 7.60
C ILE A 55 -4.70 -6.16 6.27
N LEU A 56 -4.77 -5.33 5.23
CA LEU A 56 -4.05 -5.54 3.99
C LEU A 56 -2.70 -4.84 4.08
N VAL A 57 -1.62 -5.61 4.04
CA VAL A 57 -0.26 -5.07 3.93
C VAL A 57 0.29 -5.46 2.57
N LEU A 58 0.65 -4.44 1.80
CA LEU A 58 1.11 -4.63 0.42
C LEU A 58 2.45 -3.94 0.19
N GLY A 59 3.20 -4.48 -0.76
CA GLY A 59 4.52 -3.98 -1.14
C GLY A 59 4.78 -4.14 -2.63
N GLY A 60 5.88 -3.55 -3.08
CA GLY A 60 6.31 -3.68 -4.48
C GLY A 60 5.34 -3.07 -5.48
N VAL A 61 4.57 -2.05 -5.09
CA VAL A 61 3.77 -1.24 -6.01
C VAL A 61 4.69 -0.52 -7.01
N HIS A 62 5.81 0.02 -6.53
CA HIS A 62 6.88 0.51 -7.40
C HIS A 62 7.96 -0.55 -7.58
N ALA A 63 8.31 -0.79 -8.84
CA ALA A 63 9.20 -1.86 -9.27
C ALA A 63 10.61 -1.85 -8.65
N ARG A 64 11.25 -0.67 -8.57
CA ARG A 64 12.61 -0.49 -8.03
C ARG A 64 12.73 -0.62 -6.51
N GLU A 65 11.62 -0.69 -5.80
CA GLU A 65 11.61 -0.79 -4.34
C GLU A 65 11.70 -2.27 -3.98
N TRP A 66 12.93 -2.82 -4.01
CA TRP A 66 13.13 -4.27 -3.92
C TRP A 66 12.95 -4.83 -2.50
N VAL A 67 13.17 -4.02 -1.47
CA VAL A 67 13.15 -4.43 -0.05
C VAL A 67 11.73 -4.77 0.46
N PRO A 68 10.68 -3.96 0.21
CA PRO A 68 9.36 -4.24 0.80
C PRO A 68 8.80 -5.62 0.47
N PRO A 69 8.85 -6.13 -0.78
CA PRO A 69 8.34 -7.47 -1.06
C PRO A 69 9.02 -8.58 -0.25
N ASP A 70 10.35 -8.54 -0.13
CA ASP A 70 11.13 -9.50 0.65
C ASP A 70 10.76 -9.41 2.14
N ALA A 71 10.67 -8.19 2.67
CA ALA A 71 10.31 -7.96 4.08
C ALA A 71 8.91 -8.49 4.41
N LEU A 72 7.96 -8.40 3.48
CA LEU A 72 6.60 -8.93 3.66
C LEU A 72 6.56 -10.46 3.62
N VAL A 73 7.35 -11.10 2.76
CA VAL A 73 7.51 -12.57 2.77
C VAL A 73 8.13 -13.02 4.10
N SER A 74 9.19 -12.35 4.56
CA SER A 74 9.81 -12.66 5.86
C SER A 74 8.85 -12.46 7.04
N LEU A 75 8.08 -11.37 7.06
CA LEU A 75 7.09 -11.12 8.11
C LEU A 75 6.06 -12.26 8.19
N ALA A 76 5.56 -12.73 7.04
CA ALA A 76 4.62 -13.84 7.01
C ALA A 76 5.24 -15.14 7.54
N ALA A 77 6.47 -15.46 7.09
CA ALA A 77 7.20 -16.64 7.55
C ALA A 77 7.44 -16.61 9.06
N ASP A 78 7.94 -15.48 9.57
CA ASP A 78 8.24 -15.28 10.99
C ASP A 78 7.00 -15.46 11.87
N LEU A 79 5.87 -14.86 11.49
CA LEU A 79 4.61 -14.98 12.24
C LEU A 79 4.09 -16.41 12.27
N LEU A 80 4.12 -17.10 11.13
CA LEU A 80 3.65 -18.48 11.01
C LEU A 80 4.52 -19.44 11.82
N GLU A 81 5.85 -19.34 11.68
CA GLU A 81 6.79 -20.18 12.42
C GLU A 81 6.71 -19.93 13.94
N ALA A 82 6.70 -18.66 14.36
CA ALA A 82 6.65 -18.32 15.77
C ALA A 82 5.35 -18.79 16.43
N TYR A 83 4.22 -18.69 15.72
CA TYR A 83 2.94 -19.19 16.21
C TYR A 83 2.94 -20.71 16.36
N GLU A 84 3.38 -21.45 15.33
CA GLU A 84 3.41 -22.92 15.33
C GLU A 84 4.31 -23.47 16.45
N LEU A 85 5.47 -22.83 16.67
CA LEU A 85 6.44 -23.26 17.68
C LEU A 85 6.14 -22.72 19.09
N GLY A 86 5.14 -21.84 19.24
CA GLY A 86 4.85 -21.16 20.50
C GLY A 86 5.99 -20.28 20.99
N THR A 87 6.72 -19.63 20.07
CA THR A 87 7.86 -18.76 20.37
C THR A 87 7.52 -17.28 20.16
N GLY A 88 8.40 -16.40 20.63
CA GLY A 88 8.31 -14.97 20.36
C GLY A 88 9.09 -14.55 19.12
N LEU A 89 9.01 -13.26 18.77
CA LEU A 89 9.78 -12.66 17.68
C LEU A 89 10.80 -11.65 18.21
N ARG A 90 11.91 -11.50 17.49
CA ARG A 90 12.92 -10.49 17.79
C ARG A 90 13.37 -9.81 16.50
N TYR A 91 13.26 -8.49 16.48
CA TYR A 91 13.82 -7.64 15.44
C TYR A 91 14.73 -6.60 16.09
N GLY A 92 16.04 -6.75 15.92
CA GLY A 92 17.02 -5.86 16.54
C GLY A 92 16.79 -5.72 18.06
N GLY A 93 16.60 -4.48 18.52
CA GLY A 93 16.30 -4.16 19.92
C GLY A 93 14.88 -4.51 20.38
N LYS A 94 13.94 -4.76 19.45
CA LYS A 94 12.54 -5.04 19.75
C LYS A 94 12.29 -6.54 19.89
N GLN A 95 11.52 -6.91 20.91
CA GLN A 95 11.08 -8.27 21.18
C GLN A 95 9.56 -8.31 21.34
N PHE A 96 8.98 -9.42 20.91
CA PHE A 96 7.58 -9.77 21.09
C PHE A 96 7.54 -11.15 21.75
N THR A 97 6.76 -11.28 22.82
CA THR A 97 6.59 -12.56 23.52
C THR A 97 5.73 -13.52 22.70
N ALA A 98 5.78 -14.82 23.03
CA ALA A 98 4.90 -15.81 22.42
C ALA A 98 3.41 -15.47 22.59
N ASP A 99 3.02 -14.92 23.75
CA ASP A 99 1.65 -14.47 24.00
C ASP A 99 1.24 -13.27 23.14
N GLU A 100 2.18 -12.36 22.82
CA GLU A 100 1.93 -11.24 21.91
C GLU A 100 1.76 -11.71 20.47
N VAL A 101 2.62 -12.62 19.99
CA VAL A 101 2.51 -13.25 18.67
C VAL A 101 1.19 -14.01 18.55
N ARG A 102 0.89 -14.85 19.54
CA ARG A 102 -0.37 -15.62 19.61
C ARG A 102 -1.58 -14.71 19.54
N ARG A 103 -1.60 -13.65 20.36
CA ARG A 103 -2.71 -12.68 20.36
C ARG A 103 -2.86 -12.00 19.01
N ALA A 104 -1.77 -11.58 18.36
CA ALA A 104 -1.85 -10.97 17.04
C ALA A 104 -2.47 -11.93 16.01
N MET A 105 -1.99 -13.18 15.98
CA MET A 105 -2.47 -14.22 15.05
C MET A 105 -3.92 -14.64 15.31
N GLU A 106 -4.39 -14.67 16.56
CA GLU A 106 -5.75 -15.09 16.91
C GLU A 106 -6.79 -13.96 16.78
N THR A 107 -6.36 -12.69 16.69
CA THR A 107 -7.28 -11.53 16.69
C THR A 107 -7.31 -10.75 15.39
N VAL A 108 -6.30 -10.88 14.53
CA VAL A 108 -6.19 -10.15 13.27
C VAL A 108 -5.89 -11.10 12.12
N ASP A 109 -6.61 -10.94 11.02
CA ASP A 109 -6.25 -11.54 9.74
C ASP A 109 -5.31 -10.59 8.97
N LEU A 110 -4.08 -11.03 8.70
CA LEU A 110 -3.12 -10.29 7.90
C LEU A 110 -3.15 -10.78 6.45
N PHE A 111 -3.66 -9.95 5.54
CA PHE A 111 -3.57 -10.19 4.10
C PHE A 111 -2.25 -9.59 3.61
N VAL A 112 -1.29 -10.43 3.26
CA VAL A 112 0.03 -10.03 2.75
C VAL A 112 0.02 -10.11 1.22
N TYR A 113 0.17 -8.97 0.55
CA TYR A 113 0.37 -8.89 -0.90
C TYR A 113 1.81 -8.44 -1.19
N PRO A 114 2.79 -9.35 -1.23
CA PRO A 114 4.20 -8.97 -1.19
C PRO A 114 4.65 -8.18 -2.43
N CYS A 115 4.19 -8.53 -3.63
CA CYS A 115 4.63 -7.90 -4.86
C CYS A 115 3.46 -7.57 -5.79
N VAL A 116 2.90 -6.36 -5.65
CA VAL A 116 1.79 -5.88 -6.47
C VAL A 116 2.16 -5.73 -7.96
N ASN A 117 3.41 -5.34 -8.26
CA ASN A 117 3.89 -5.07 -9.61
C ASN A 117 5.01 -6.06 -10.04
N PRO A 118 4.69 -7.34 -10.28
CA PRO A 118 5.69 -8.34 -10.63
C PRO A 118 6.36 -8.07 -11.98
N ASP A 119 5.62 -7.57 -12.98
CA ASP A 119 6.18 -7.25 -14.29
C ASP A 119 7.23 -6.14 -14.18
N GLY A 120 6.88 -5.07 -13.46
CA GLY A 120 7.78 -3.97 -13.19
C GLY A 120 9.00 -4.44 -12.38
N ARG A 121 8.82 -5.23 -11.32
CA ARG A 121 9.93 -5.77 -10.52
C ARG A 121 10.89 -6.59 -11.37
N HIS A 122 10.38 -7.50 -12.20
CA HIS A 122 11.20 -8.31 -13.09
C HIS A 122 12.03 -7.43 -14.04
N HIS A 123 11.39 -6.43 -14.66
CA HIS A 123 12.09 -5.49 -15.53
C HIS A 123 13.13 -4.67 -14.77
N SER A 124 12.83 -4.30 -13.51
CA SER A 124 13.77 -3.57 -12.68
C SER A 124 15.02 -4.39 -12.36
N GLN A 125 14.85 -5.66 -12.03
CA GLN A 125 15.97 -6.55 -11.70
C GLN A 125 16.80 -6.99 -12.91
N THR A 126 16.24 -6.97 -14.13
CA THR A 126 16.88 -7.55 -15.31
C THR A 126 17.30 -6.54 -16.39
N ALA A 127 16.72 -5.34 -16.40
CA ALA A 127 16.92 -4.38 -17.49
C ALA A 127 17.14 -2.93 -17.01
N ASP A 128 16.27 -2.38 -16.16
CA ASP A 128 16.39 -1.00 -15.66
C ASP A 128 16.18 -0.96 -14.14
N PRO A 129 17.25 -1.00 -13.33
CA PRO A 129 17.17 -0.97 -11.86
C PRO A 129 16.33 0.17 -11.29
N MET A 130 16.18 1.27 -12.03
CA MET A 130 15.41 2.45 -11.59
C MET A 130 13.99 2.51 -12.18
N TRP A 131 13.52 1.43 -12.81
CA TRP A 131 12.15 1.31 -13.29
C TRP A 131 11.15 1.38 -12.13
N ARG A 132 10.09 2.16 -12.29
CA ARG A 132 9.11 2.44 -11.22
C ARG A 132 7.73 1.87 -11.54
N LYS A 133 7.25 2.11 -12.77
CA LYS A 133 5.88 1.83 -13.23
C LYS A 133 5.64 0.33 -13.44
N ASN A 134 4.42 -0.05 -13.79
CA ASN A 134 4.16 -1.39 -14.33
C ASN A 134 4.68 -1.54 -15.77
N ARG A 135 4.28 -2.60 -16.47
CA ARG A 135 4.71 -2.90 -17.85
C ARG A 135 3.60 -2.80 -18.89
N ARG A 136 2.56 -1.99 -18.63
CA ARG A 136 1.49 -1.72 -19.61
C ARG A 136 2.08 -1.30 -20.96
N PRO A 137 1.80 -2.03 -22.05
CA PRO A 137 2.26 -1.64 -23.38
C PRO A 137 1.59 -0.34 -23.83
N HIS A 138 2.30 0.43 -24.66
CA HIS A 138 1.69 1.60 -25.28
C HIS A 138 0.61 1.15 -26.28
N PRO A 139 -0.59 1.77 -26.32
CA PRO A 139 -1.70 1.32 -27.18
C PRO A 139 -1.34 1.20 -28.66
N ASN A 140 -0.45 2.08 -29.14
CA ASN A 140 -0.01 2.14 -30.54
C ASN A 140 1.43 1.65 -30.76
N GLY A 141 2.03 0.92 -29.81
CA GLY A 141 3.42 0.45 -29.91
C GLY A 141 4.49 1.56 -29.81
N GLY A 142 4.10 2.82 -29.55
CA GLY A 142 5.02 3.93 -29.26
C GLY A 142 5.87 3.69 -28.00
N GLY A 143 7.08 4.25 -27.96
CA GLY A 143 8.16 3.85 -27.05
C GLY A 143 7.99 4.10 -25.54
N CYS A 144 6.80 4.47 -25.06
CA CYS A 144 6.55 4.77 -23.64
C CYS A 144 5.72 3.67 -22.97
N VAL A 145 6.29 3.00 -21.97
CA VAL A 145 5.69 1.83 -21.30
C VAL A 145 5.31 2.17 -19.86
N GLY A 146 4.23 1.58 -19.40
CA GLY A 146 3.87 1.49 -17.99
C GLY A 146 3.05 2.66 -17.44
N VAL A 147 2.33 2.36 -16.38
CA VAL A 147 1.53 3.27 -15.54
C VAL A 147 2.07 3.22 -14.11
N ASP A 148 2.08 4.35 -13.43
CA ASP A 148 2.35 4.39 -12.00
C ASP A 148 1.09 3.86 -11.28
N ILE A 149 1.18 2.64 -10.76
CA ILE A 149 0.07 1.99 -10.04
C ILE A 149 -0.39 2.87 -8.87
N ASN A 150 0.53 3.55 -8.18
CA ASN A 150 0.18 4.46 -7.07
C ASN A 150 -0.29 5.84 -7.55
N ARG A 151 -0.75 5.95 -8.81
CA ARG A 151 -1.51 7.08 -9.38
C ARG A 151 -2.76 6.62 -10.11
N ASN A 152 -3.08 5.32 -10.07
CA ASN A 152 -4.13 4.71 -10.89
C ASN A 152 -5.41 4.35 -10.12
N PHE A 153 -5.44 4.53 -8.81
CA PHE A 153 -6.64 4.30 -7.98
C PHE A 153 -7.67 5.42 -8.16
N ASP A 154 -8.92 5.19 -7.75
CA ASP A 154 -10.06 6.12 -7.92
C ASP A 154 -10.02 7.37 -7.00
N PHE A 155 -9.01 7.50 -6.16
CA PHE A 155 -8.91 8.66 -5.28
C PHE A 155 -8.51 9.93 -6.03
N LEU A 156 -9.48 10.79 -6.36
CA LEU A 156 -9.23 12.06 -7.05
C LEU A 156 -8.37 11.91 -8.32
N TRP A 157 -8.48 10.77 -9.00
CA TRP A 157 -7.60 10.32 -10.08
C TRP A 157 -7.38 11.37 -11.18
N ASP A 158 -8.45 12.06 -11.57
CA ASP A 158 -8.37 13.13 -12.55
C ASP A 158 -7.81 14.43 -11.95
N HIS A 159 -6.51 14.42 -11.61
CA HIS A 159 -5.87 15.52 -10.92
C HIS A 159 -6.07 16.90 -11.59
N LEU A 160 -6.15 16.95 -12.93
CA LEU A 160 -6.38 18.19 -13.68
C LEU A 160 -7.77 18.80 -13.43
N ALA A 161 -8.77 17.96 -13.16
CA ALA A 161 -10.11 18.40 -12.81
C ALA A 161 -10.30 18.58 -11.29
N LYS A 162 -9.54 17.85 -10.48
CA LYS A 162 -9.76 17.72 -9.03
C LYS A 162 -8.94 18.67 -8.16
N PHE A 163 -7.79 19.11 -8.64
CA PHE A 163 -6.86 19.95 -7.89
C PHE A 163 -6.72 21.33 -8.52
N ALA A 164 -6.23 22.28 -7.73
CA ALA A 164 -5.84 23.58 -8.24
C ALA A 164 -4.75 23.48 -9.30
N ALA A 165 -4.81 24.34 -10.31
CA ALA A 165 -3.86 24.34 -11.43
C ALA A 165 -2.41 24.62 -10.98
N ASP A 166 -2.25 25.35 -9.87
CA ASP A 166 -0.99 25.67 -9.20
C ASP A 166 -0.68 24.71 -8.03
N SER A 167 -1.46 23.65 -7.83
CA SER A 167 -1.14 22.63 -6.83
C SER A 167 0.15 21.88 -7.20
N GLY A 168 0.92 21.49 -6.18
CA GLY A 168 2.12 20.67 -6.35
C GLY A 168 1.84 19.18 -6.59
N VAL A 169 0.69 18.83 -7.17
CA VAL A 169 0.23 17.43 -7.24
C VAL A 169 1.17 16.61 -8.13
N ASN A 170 1.82 15.61 -7.55
CA ASN A 170 2.88 14.87 -8.24
C ASN A 170 2.33 13.70 -9.06
N THR A 171 1.71 13.98 -10.20
CA THR A 171 1.11 13.00 -11.11
C THR A 171 1.07 13.57 -12.54
N SER A 172 0.90 12.72 -13.55
CA SER A 172 0.94 13.15 -14.95
C SER A 172 -0.12 12.47 -15.80
N ALA A 173 -0.76 13.23 -16.68
CA ALA A 173 -1.63 12.72 -17.74
C ALA A 173 -0.85 12.36 -19.02
N ASN A 174 0.44 12.68 -19.09
CA ASN A 174 1.30 12.32 -20.22
C ASN A 174 1.73 10.85 -20.12
N ALA A 175 1.33 10.02 -21.10
CA ALA A 175 1.68 8.60 -21.17
C ALA A 175 3.20 8.33 -21.18
N CYS A 176 3.99 9.31 -21.62
CA CYS A 176 5.44 9.24 -21.65
C CYS A 176 6.12 9.73 -20.38
N ASP A 177 5.38 10.15 -19.36
CA ASP A 177 5.98 10.44 -18.07
C ASP A 177 6.65 9.16 -17.53
N ARG A 178 7.95 9.27 -17.25
CA ARG A 178 8.77 8.14 -16.84
C ARG A 178 8.35 7.56 -15.49
N ASN A 179 7.78 8.40 -14.60
CA ASN A 179 7.63 8.04 -13.19
C ASN A 179 6.17 8.03 -12.72
N VAL A 180 5.35 9.00 -13.14
CA VAL A 180 4.07 9.31 -12.47
C VAL A 180 2.87 9.41 -13.42
N TYR A 181 2.95 8.77 -14.59
CA TYR A 181 1.79 8.63 -15.49
C TYR A 181 0.64 7.88 -14.80
N ARG A 182 -0.52 8.53 -14.66
CA ARG A 182 -1.70 8.02 -13.94
C ARG A 182 -2.47 6.91 -14.65
N GLY A 183 -2.16 6.65 -15.92
CA GLY A 183 -2.91 5.75 -16.78
C GLY A 183 -4.01 6.44 -17.59
N PRO A 184 -4.71 5.69 -18.46
CA PRO A 184 -5.78 6.21 -19.30
C PRO A 184 -7.13 6.38 -18.59
N SER A 185 -7.37 5.63 -17.50
CA SER A 185 -8.60 5.72 -16.69
C SER A 185 -8.34 5.23 -15.27
N VAL A 186 -9.28 5.49 -14.37
CA VAL A 186 -9.34 4.88 -13.03
C VAL A 186 -9.25 3.37 -13.16
N ALA A 187 -8.41 2.76 -12.31
CA ALA A 187 -8.22 1.31 -12.21
C ALA A 187 -7.99 0.61 -13.56
N SER A 188 -7.32 1.29 -14.49
CA SER A 188 -6.98 0.73 -15.80
C SER A 188 -5.99 -0.44 -15.71
N GLU A 189 -5.20 -0.50 -14.64
CA GLU A 189 -4.15 -1.50 -14.46
C GLU A 189 -4.66 -2.73 -13.70
N PRO A 190 -4.37 -3.96 -14.17
CA PRO A 190 -4.78 -5.18 -13.47
C PRO A 190 -4.24 -5.25 -12.04
N GLU A 191 -3.06 -4.69 -11.79
CA GLU A 191 -2.45 -4.62 -10.46
C GLU A 191 -3.31 -3.76 -9.51
N THR A 192 -3.76 -2.59 -9.97
CA THR A 192 -4.70 -1.72 -9.23
C THR A 192 -6.01 -2.46 -8.95
N ARG A 193 -6.57 -3.14 -9.96
CA ARG A 193 -7.82 -3.89 -9.82
C ARG A 193 -7.72 -5.03 -8.80
N ASN A 194 -6.56 -5.67 -8.67
CA ASN A 194 -6.35 -6.71 -7.66
C ASN A 194 -6.38 -6.17 -6.23
N VAL A 195 -5.79 -5.00 -5.99
CA VAL A 195 -5.85 -4.33 -4.68
C VAL A 195 -7.29 -3.89 -4.36
N THR A 196 -7.97 -3.26 -5.32
CA THR A 196 -9.39 -2.88 -5.15
C THR A 196 -10.29 -4.09 -4.92
N TRP A 197 -10.08 -5.18 -5.68
CA TRP A 197 -10.79 -6.43 -5.50
C TRP A 197 -10.61 -7.02 -4.10
N ALA A 198 -9.39 -6.98 -3.54
CA ALA A 198 -9.14 -7.44 -2.19
C ALA A 198 -9.97 -6.65 -1.16
N LEU A 199 -9.95 -5.31 -1.26
CA LEU A 199 -10.72 -4.44 -0.37
C LEU A 199 -12.24 -4.63 -0.51
N ASP A 200 -12.73 -4.91 -1.73
CA ASP A 200 -14.15 -5.17 -2.00
C ASP A 200 -14.60 -6.55 -1.54
N THR A 201 -13.76 -7.57 -1.74
CA THR A 201 -14.10 -8.98 -1.49
C THR A 201 -14.01 -9.32 -0.01
N TYR A 202 -13.08 -8.68 0.70
CA TYR A 202 -12.82 -8.91 2.12
C TYR A 202 -13.17 -7.65 2.92
N PRO A 203 -14.46 -7.35 3.16
CA PRO A 203 -14.89 -6.10 3.81
C PRO A 203 -14.44 -5.97 5.27
N ARG A 204 -13.90 -7.04 5.87
CA ARG A 204 -13.24 -6.98 7.18
C ARG A 204 -11.85 -6.34 7.14
N ILE A 205 -11.29 -6.09 5.95
CA ILE A 205 -10.08 -5.30 5.79
C ILE A 205 -10.42 -3.85 6.14
N GLN A 206 -10.06 -3.43 7.34
CA GLN A 206 -10.33 -2.09 7.86
C GLN A 206 -9.09 -1.18 7.76
N TRP A 207 -7.91 -1.77 7.57
CA TRP A 207 -6.64 -1.07 7.47
C TRP A 207 -5.86 -1.51 6.23
N LEU A 208 -5.28 -0.53 5.53
CA LEU A 208 -4.35 -0.76 4.43
C LEU A 208 -3.01 -0.12 4.77
N VAL A 209 -1.94 -0.90 4.67
CA VAL A 209 -0.56 -0.45 4.80
C VAL A 209 0.16 -0.70 3.49
N ASP A 210 0.59 0.38 2.83
CA ASP A 210 1.36 0.34 1.58
C ASP A 210 2.84 0.62 1.91
N VAL A 211 3.67 -0.42 1.82
CA VAL A 211 5.08 -0.36 2.24
C VAL A 211 5.96 0.03 1.05
N HIS A 212 6.53 1.23 1.16
CA HIS A 212 7.41 1.84 0.16
C HIS A 212 8.84 2.02 0.65
N SER A 213 9.75 2.30 -0.28
CA SER A 213 11.12 2.76 0.00
C SER A 213 11.52 3.92 -0.93
N ALA A 214 12.51 4.76 -0.62
CA ALA A 214 13.52 4.64 0.44
C ALA A 214 13.45 5.75 1.51
N VAL A 215 12.45 6.64 1.46
CA VAL A 215 12.33 7.71 2.46
C VAL A 215 11.92 7.09 3.81
N PRO A 216 12.69 7.31 4.88
CA PRO A 216 12.35 6.79 6.20
C PRO A 216 11.25 7.65 6.79
N VAL A 217 9.99 7.42 6.42
CA VAL A 217 8.84 8.19 6.93
C VAL A 217 7.61 7.29 7.07
N ILE A 218 6.86 7.48 8.15
CA ILE A 218 5.53 6.86 8.31
C ILE A 218 4.46 7.90 7.96
N LEU A 219 3.67 7.59 6.93
CA LEU A 219 2.64 8.49 6.43
C LEU A 219 1.25 8.03 6.88
N HIS A 220 0.36 8.99 7.12
CA HIS A 220 -1.06 8.73 7.30
C HIS A 220 -1.94 9.61 6.42
N SER A 221 -3.21 9.23 6.28
CA SER A 221 -4.19 9.96 5.48
C SER A 221 -4.49 11.37 6.02
N TRP A 222 -4.98 12.30 5.18
CA TRP A 222 -5.13 12.17 3.72
C TRP A 222 -3.89 12.70 2.98
N GLY A 223 -3.80 12.41 1.69
CA GLY A 223 -2.77 12.99 0.83
C GLY A 223 -3.27 14.10 -0.09
N SER A 224 -4.57 14.38 -0.15
CA SER A 224 -5.15 15.35 -1.10
C SER A 224 -4.87 16.81 -0.73
N ASP A 225 -5.06 17.15 0.54
CA ASP A 225 -4.85 18.49 1.10
C ASP A 225 -4.54 18.41 2.60
N GLN A 226 -4.23 19.53 3.25
CA GLN A 226 -4.09 19.58 4.71
C GLN A 226 -5.39 19.14 5.38
N ASN A 227 -5.26 18.23 6.34
CA ASN A 227 -6.42 17.72 7.08
C ASN A 227 -7.04 18.82 7.96
N GLN A 228 -8.36 18.81 8.06
CA GLN A 228 -9.11 19.63 9.02
C GLN A 228 -10.32 18.86 9.57
N THR A 229 -10.84 19.28 10.73
CA THR A 229 -11.93 18.56 11.44
C THR A 229 -13.19 19.41 11.65
N ALA A 230 -13.24 20.64 11.13
CA ALA A 230 -14.27 21.64 11.43
C ALA A 230 -15.33 21.80 10.34
N ARG A 231 -15.00 21.43 9.09
CA ARG A 231 -15.82 21.63 7.89
C ARG A 231 -16.12 20.28 7.23
N PRO A 232 -17.12 19.52 7.72
CA PRO A 232 -17.48 18.21 7.18
C PRO A 232 -18.00 18.27 5.73
N ASP A 233 -18.31 19.45 5.20
CA ASP A 233 -18.65 19.68 3.80
C ASP A 233 -17.42 19.63 2.86
N GLN A 234 -16.23 19.98 3.36
CA GLN A 234 -14.98 20.00 2.60
C GLN A 234 -14.38 18.59 2.48
N THR A 235 -14.95 17.76 1.62
CA THR A 235 -14.49 16.38 1.39
C THR A 235 -14.10 16.15 -0.06
N PHE A 236 -13.22 15.18 -0.33
CA PHE A 236 -12.85 14.75 -1.68
C PHE A 236 -14.05 14.24 -2.49
N ARG A 237 -15.16 13.88 -1.82
CA ARG A 237 -16.42 13.47 -2.45
C ARG A 237 -17.28 14.65 -2.89
N ASN A 238 -17.03 15.85 -2.36
CA ASN A 238 -17.80 17.04 -2.69
C ASN A 238 -17.19 17.77 -3.91
N GLY A 239 -17.88 17.66 -5.05
CA GLY A 239 -17.47 18.27 -6.31
C GLY A 239 -17.43 19.81 -6.31
N ALA A 240 -18.06 20.48 -5.34
CA ALA A 240 -17.97 21.95 -5.22
C ALA A 240 -16.55 22.45 -4.93
N PHE A 241 -15.67 21.57 -4.44
CA PHE A 241 -14.26 21.86 -4.17
C PHE A 241 -13.32 21.27 -5.24
N ASP A 242 -13.86 20.79 -6.36
CA ASP A 242 -13.06 20.51 -7.54
C ASP A 242 -12.32 21.79 -7.96
N THR A 243 -11.10 21.64 -8.46
CA THR A 243 -10.19 22.73 -8.86
C THR A 243 -9.57 23.61 -7.76
N VAL A 244 -9.80 23.34 -6.46
CA VAL A 244 -9.19 24.15 -5.38
C VAL A 244 -8.27 23.38 -4.41
N ARG A 245 -8.17 22.05 -4.56
CA ARG A 245 -7.35 21.20 -3.67
C ARG A 245 -5.85 21.31 -3.94
N GLY A 246 -5.06 20.95 -2.95
CA GLY A 246 -3.62 20.72 -3.04
C GLY A 246 -2.76 21.96 -2.80
N ARG A 247 -3.29 23.00 -2.14
CA ARG A 247 -2.52 24.21 -1.80
C ARG A 247 -2.16 24.19 -0.32
N ALA A 248 -0.87 24.24 -0.03
CA ALA A 248 -0.40 24.30 1.35
C ALA A 248 -0.76 25.65 2.00
N ASN A 249 -1.30 25.59 3.21
CA ASN A 249 -1.64 26.71 4.08
C ASN A 249 -2.62 27.72 3.45
N ASP A 250 -3.52 27.26 2.57
CA ASP A 250 -4.61 28.08 2.08
C ASP A 250 -5.82 28.05 3.03
N THR A 251 -6.80 28.93 2.81
CA THR A 251 -8.04 28.97 3.60
C THR A 251 -9.27 28.55 2.79
N VAL A 252 -9.07 28.10 1.55
CA VAL A 252 -10.15 27.77 0.61
C VAL A 252 -10.62 26.34 0.86
N TYR A 253 -9.68 25.41 1.05
CA TYR A 253 -9.99 24.01 1.23
C TYR A 253 -9.00 23.31 2.16
N GLY A 254 -9.53 22.57 3.13
CA GLY A 254 -8.79 21.53 3.84
C GLY A 254 -9.59 20.23 3.79
N GLU A 255 -8.90 19.10 3.64
CA GLU A 255 -9.56 17.81 3.53
C GLU A 255 -10.16 17.41 4.88
N TYR A 256 -11.48 17.22 4.92
CA TYR A 256 -12.14 16.81 6.13
C TYR A 256 -11.72 15.40 6.54
N ILE A 257 -11.42 15.25 7.83
CA ILE A 257 -11.29 13.98 8.51
C ILE A 257 -11.96 14.10 9.87
N ALA A 258 -12.71 13.08 10.30
CA ALA A 258 -13.28 13.09 11.63
C ALA A 258 -12.15 13.13 12.67
N ALA A 259 -12.31 13.92 13.74
CA ALA A 259 -11.26 14.08 14.76
C ALA A 259 -10.84 12.75 15.39
N GLY A 260 -11.79 11.81 15.55
CA GLY A 260 -11.51 10.45 16.01
C GLY A 260 -10.60 9.66 15.06
N ASP A 261 -10.87 9.73 13.75
CA ASP A 261 -10.08 9.03 12.74
C ASP A 261 -8.69 9.64 12.57
N LEU A 262 -8.60 10.97 12.57
CA LEU A 262 -7.31 11.66 12.57
C LEU A 262 -6.44 11.23 13.75
N ASN A 263 -7.03 11.19 14.96
CA ASN A 263 -6.32 10.76 16.17
C ASN A 263 -5.90 9.28 16.10
N ARG A 264 -6.76 8.38 15.60
CA ARG A 264 -6.44 6.96 15.41
C ARG A 264 -5.27 6.79 14.44
N CYS A 265 -5.34 7.41 13.26
CA CYS A 265 -4.29 7.38 12.25
C CYS A 265 -2.95 7.88 12.80
N ALA A 266 -2.94 9.08 13.40
CA ALA A 266 -1.72 9.66 13.97
C ALA A 266 -1.13 8.79 15.10
N THR A 267 -1.99 8.26 15.98
CA THR A 267 -1.55 7.38 17.09
C THR A 267 -0.95 6.09 16.57
N ILE A 268 -1.58 5.43 15.59
CA ILE A 268 -1.07 4.19 15.01
C ILE A 268 0.25 4.43 14.28
N SER A 269 0.34 5.50 13.48
CA SER A 269 1.59 5.87 12.80
C SER A 269 2.73 6.18 13.78
N GLN A 270 2.44 6.87 14.89
CA GLN A 270 3.45 7.09 15.94
C GLN A 270 3.90 5.78 16.58
N ARG A 271 2.98 4.86 16.88
CA ARG A 271 3.35 3.53 17.40
C ARG A 271 4.20 2.72 16.41
N MET A 272 3.94 2.85 15.11
CA MET A 272 4.78 2.25 14.07
C MET A 272 6.18 2.87 14.08
N ASN A 273 6.30 4.19 14.13
CA ASN A 273 7.59 4.88 14.21
C ASN A 273 8.37 4.48 15.47
N ASP A 274 7.71 4.44 16.63
CA ASP A 274 8.32 4.03 17.90
C ASP A 274 8.80 2.56 17.84
N ALA A 275 8.05 1.69 17.15
CA ALA A 275 8.46 0.31 16.91
C ALA A 275 9.71 0.22 16.02
N VAL A 276 9.74 0.96 14.90
CA VAL A 276 10.92 1.05 14.02
C VAL A 276 12.15 1.55 14.79
N LYS A 277 11.98 2.63 15.56
CA LYS A 277 13.02 3.18 16.43
C LYS A 277 13.50 2.16 17.47
N GLY A 278 12.60 1.34 18.00
CA GLY A 278 12.94 0.25 18.91
C GLY A 278 13.78 -0.87 18.28
N VAL A 279 13.69 -1.09 16.95
CA VAL A 279 14.46 -2.12 16.24
C VAL A 279 15.90 -1.66 16.00
N ARG A 280 16.10 -0.46 15.44
CA ARG A 280 17.41 0.01 14.95
C ARG A 280 17.93 1.31 15.56
N GLY A 281 17.11 2.01 16.34
CA GLY A 281 17.41 3.36 16.85
C GLY A 281 17.06 4.49 15.87
N ASP A 282 16.63 4.16 14.65
CA ASP A 282 16.31 5.13 13.61
C ASP A 282 14.92 5.74 13.82
N ASP A 283 14.83 7.08 13.78
CA ASP A 283 13.57 7.81 13.83
C ASP A 283 13.15 8.16 12.41
N TYR A 284 12.06 7.54 11.93
CA TYR A 284 11.52 7.81 10.61
C TYR A 284 10.62 9.05 10.64
N GLY A 285 10.15 9.46 11.82
CA GLY A 285 9.14 10.50 11.94
C GLY A 285 7.77 10.07 11.38
N VAL A 286 6.78 10.91 11.69
CA VAL A 286 5.40 10.72 11.28
C VAL A 286 4.90 12.02 10.68
N GLU A 287 4.27 11.94 9.51
CA GLU A 287 3.59 13.08 8.92
C GLU A 287 2.34 12.66 8.16
N GLN A 288 1.45 13.63 7.95
CA GLN A 288 0.35 13.48 7.01
C GLN A 288 0.94 13.29 5.60
N ALA A 289 0.38 12.41 4.78
CA ALA A 289 0.84 12.13 3.42
C ALA A 289 0.95 13.38 2.52
N PHE A 290 0.11 14.40 2.76
CA PHE A 290 0.20 15.71 2.09
C PHE A 290 1.55 16.42 2.31
N GLY A 291 2.22 16.18 3.45
CA GLY A 291 3.50 16.78 3.81
C GLY A 291 4.62 16.51 2.80
N LEU A 292 4.57 15.36 2.10
CA LEU A 292 5.45 15.10 0.97
C LEU A 292 5.10 15.98 -0.24
N TYR A 293 3.84 15.92 -0.64
CA TYR A 293 3.19 16.67 -1.72
C TYR A 293 1.73 16.23 -1.81
N PRO A 294 0.81 17.04 -2.39
CA PRO A 294 -0.55 16.59 -2.66
C PRO A 294 -0.58 15.40 -3.62
N THR A 295 -1.44 14.43 -3.34
CA THR A 295 -1.46 13.13 -4.02
C THR A 295 -2.80 12.82 -4.63
N SER A 296 -2.76 12.24 -5.82
CA SER A 296 -3.92 11.72 -6.58
C SER A 296 -3.70 10.25 -6.90
N GLY A 297 -4.78 9.48 -6.94
CA GLY A 297 -4.84 8.11 -7.41
C GLY A 297 -4.04 7.10 -6.58
N ARG A 298 -3.94 7.30 -5.26
CA ARG A 298 -3.23 6.39 -4.34
C ARG A 298 -4.16 5.36 -3.70
N ALA A 299 -3.62 4.18 -3.37
CA ALA A 299 -4.36 3.11 -2.68
C ALA A 299 -4.80 3.53 -1.27
N THR A 300 -3.88 4.09 -0.49
CA THR A 300 -4.05 4.47 0.93
C THR A 300 -5.11 5.54 1.20
N THR A 301 -5.57 6.23 0.15
CA THR A 301 -6.58 7.29 0.24
C THR A 301 -7.88 6.88 -0.46
N SER A 302 -7.93 5.71 -1.11
CA SER A 302 -9.03 5.34 -2.01
C SER A 302 -10.29 4.82 -1.32
N ARG A 303 -10.21 4.28 -0.09
CA ARG A 303 -11.39 3.83 0.68
C ARG A 303 -11.16 3.73 2.21
N SER A 304 -11.06 4.86 2.90
CA SER A 304 -11.14 4.88 4.38
C SER A 304 -11.83 6.12 4.92
N ALA A 305 -12.96 6.49 4.30
CA ALA A 305 -13.94 7.41 4.89
C ALA A 305 -15.22 6.62 5.14
N GLY A 306 -15.22 5.89 6.26
CA GLY A 306 -16.30 5.03 6.71
C GLY A 306 -15.84 4.07 7.81
N ILE A 307 -15.43 4.62 8.96
CA ILE A 307 -15.51 3.93 10.26
C ILE A 307 -16.67 4.58 11.03
#